data_AF-L5M448-F1
#
_entry.id   AF-L5M448-F1
#
_cell.length_a   1.000
_cell.length_b   1.000
_cell.length_c   1.000
_cell.angle_alpha   90.00
_cell.angle_beta   90.00
_cell.angle_gamma   90.00
#
_symmetry.space_group_name_H-M   'P 1'
#
loop_
_entity.id
_entity.type
_entity.pdbx_description
1 polymer ?
#
loop_
_entity_poly.entity_id
_entity_poly.type
_entity_poly.pdbx_seq_one_letter_code
_entity_poly.pdbx_strand_id
1 'polypeptide(L)'
;MYRALAWKVLLGILPPHHESHAQGMMYHKGKYSDVLHALKVVRFVSDATPQVEVYLRMYQLESGKLPQSPSFPLKPENEVFLAIAKAMGEMVKDSVDCSWITRCLVNQ
;
A
#
# COMPACT_ATOMS: atom_id res chain seq x y z
N MET A 1 -6.67 15.22 12.11
CA MET A 1 -7.65 15.06 11.01
C MET A 1 -7.08 15.40 9.64
N TYR A 2 -6.37 16.53 9.45
CA TYR A 2 -5.82 16.92 8.13
C TYR A 2 -4.50 16.27 7.69
N ARG A 3 -3.77 15.60 8.59
CA ARG A 3 -2.45 15.02 8.28
C ARG A 3 -2.48 14.07 7.07
N ALA A 4 -3.42 13.13 7.04
CA ALA A 4 -3.52 12.16 5.94
C ALA A 4 -3.85 12.86 4.61
N LEU A 5 -4.73 13.87 4.62
CA LEU A 5 -5.03 14.65 3.42
C LEU A 5 -3.81 15.43 2.93
N ALA A 6 -3.11 16.14 3.83
CA ALA A 6 -1.91 16.89 3.49
C ALA A 6 -0.82 15.99 2.90
N TRP A 7 -0.58 14.83 3.52
CA TRP A 7 0.37 13.84 3.00
C TRP A 7 -0.04 13.29 1.64
N LYS A 8 -1.32 12.99 1.41
CA LYS A 8 -1.79 12.53 0.10
C LYS A 8 -1.54 13.55 -1.01
N VAL A 9 -1.70 14.85 -0.72
CA VAL A 9 -1.41 15.91 -1.70
C VAL A 9 0.11 16.07 -1.90
N LEU A 10 0.88 16.15 -0.82
CA LEU A 10 2.35 16.33 -0.89
C LEU A 10 3.07 15.16 -1.55
N LEU A 11 2.58 13.94 -1.34
CA LEU A 11 3.13 12.71 -1.94
C LEU A 11 2.61 12.44 -3.36
N GLY A 12 1.80 13.35 -3.93
CA GLY A 12 1.25 13.22 -5.28
C GLY A 12 0.21 12.11 -5.45
N ILE A 13 -0.34 11.57 -4.35
CA ILE A 13 -1.43 10.59 -4.37
C ILE A 13 -2.72 11.28 -4.84
N LEU A 14 -2.97 12.49 -4.36
CA LEU A 14 -4.08 13.33 -4.78
C LEU A 14 -3.58 14.59 -5.50
N PRO A 15 -4.27 15.03 -6.55
CA PRO A 15 -3.94 16.30 -7.19
C PRO A 15 -4.24 17.49 -6.26
N PRO A 16 -3.68 18.68 -6.53
CA PRO A 16 -3.97 19.88 -5.74
C PRO A 16 -5.43 20.33 -5.85
N HIS A 17 -6.12 20.00 -6.95
CA HIS A 17 -7.52 20.34 -7.19
C HIS A 17 -8.45 19.41 -6.38
N HIS A 18 -9.09 19.96 -5.34
CA HIS A 18 -9.96 19.19 -4.44
C HIS A 18 -11.14 18.52 -5.15
N GLU A 19 -11.68 19.13 -6.20
CA GLU A 19 -12.80 18.59 -6.99
C GLU A 19 -12.48 17.21 -7.58
N SER A 20 -11.20 16.94 -7.89
CA SER A 20 -10.75 15.67 -8.44
C SER A 20 -10.43 14.61 -7.37
N HIS A 21 -10.45 14.97 -6.08
CA HIS A 21 -10.05 14.06 -5.00
C HIS A 21 -10.93 12.82 -4.93
N ALA A 22 -12.25 12.99 -5.08
CA ALA A 22 -13.20 11.88 -5.04
C ALA A 22 -12.92 10.87 -6.15
N GLN A 23 -12.74 11.34 -7.39
CA GLN A 23 -12.43 10.49 -8.54
C GLN A 23 -11.07 9.81 -8.39
N GLY A 24 -10.04 10.54 -7.94
CA GLY A 24 -8.71 9.99 -7.68
C GLY A 24 -8.74 8.89 -6.63
N MET A 25 -9.42 9.11 -5.50
CA MET A 25 -9.60 8.08 -4.47
C MET A 25 -10.38 6.88 -4.97
N MET A 26 -11.36 7.07 -5.85
CA MET A 26 -12.13 5.97 -6.44
C MET A 26 -11.23 5.04 -7.27
N TYR A 27 -10.35 5.61 -8.09
CA TYR A 27 -9.35 4.86 -8.84
C TYR A 27 -8.37 4.12 -7.93
N HIS A 28 -7.83 4.81 -6.92
CA HIS A 28 -6.91 4.22 -5.93
C HIS A 28 -7.51 3.05 -5.18
N LYS A 29 -8.80 3.13 -4.82
CA LYS A 29 -9.54 2.05 -4.18
C LYS A 29 -9.79 0.87 -5.12
N GLY A 30 -10.13 1.14 -6.38
CA GLY A 30 -10.27 0.10 -7.41
C GLY A 30 -8.97 -0.68 -7.58
N LYS A 31 -7.87 0.03 -7.81
CA LYS A 31 -6.54 -0.59 -7.96
C LYS A 31 -6.11 -1.38 -6.73
N TYR A 32 -6.36 -0.85 -5.53
CA TYR A 32 -6.10 -1.58 -4.28
C TYR A 32 -6.86 -2.91 -4.24
N SER A 33 -8.15 -2.89 -4.59
CA SER A 33 -9.01 -4.08 -4.62
C SER A 33 -8.52 -5.10 -5.65
N ASP A 34 -8.15 -4.66 -6.85
CA ASP A 34 -7.71 -5.53 -7.93
C ASP A 34 -6.41 -6.26 -7.57
N VAL A 35 -5.43 -5.54 -7.03
CA VAL A 35 -4.13 -6.09 -6.61
C VAL A 35 -4.32 -7.05 -5.43
N LEU A 36 -5.14 -6.68 -4.44
CA LEU A 36 -5.44 -7.56 -3.31
C LEU A 36 -6.14 -8.85 -3.77
N HIS A 37 -7.09 -8.73 -4.69
CA HIS A 37 -7.79 -9.86 -5.27
C HIS A 37 -6.82 -10.79 -6.01
N ALA A 38 -5.95 -10.23 -6.86
CA ALA A 38 -4.94 -11.00 -7.57
C ALA A 38 -4.05 -11.81 -6.60
N LEU A 39 -3.57 -11.17 -5.52
CA LEU A 39 -2.75 -11.83 -4.49
C LEU A 39 -3.50 -12.97 -3.77
N LYS A 40 -4.81 -12.83 -3.54
CA LYS A 40 -5.65 -13.89 -2.98
C LYS A 40 -5.80 -15.05 -3.97
N VAL A 41 -6.04 -14.77 -5.25
CA VAL A 41 -6.18 -15.78 -6.31
C VAL A 41 -4.90 -16.60 -6.46
N VAL A 42 -3.73 -15.96 -6.44
CA VAL A 42 -2.43 -16.66 -6.50
C VAL A 42 -1.96 -17.21 -5.15
N ARG A 43 -2.81 -17.14 -4.12
CA ARG A 43 -2.57 -17.68 -2.76
C ARG A 43 -1.34 -17.11 -2.06
N PHE A 44 -1.00 -15.85 -2.38
CA PHE A 44 0.09 -15.13 -1.70
C PHE A 44 -0.34 -14.52 -0.37
N VAL A 45 -1.62 -14.19 -0.24
CA VAL A 45 -2.22 -13.65 0.98
C VAL A 45 -3.53 -14.35 1.28
N SER A 46 -3.90 -14.40 2.56
CA SER A 46 -5.18 -14.89 3.05
C SER A 46 -5.75 -13.89 4.06
N ASP A 47 -6.96 -14.16 4.56
CA ASP A 47 -7.56 -13.32 5.60
C ASP A 47 -6.82 -13.40 6.95
N ALA A 48 -5.93 -14.39 7.12
CA ALA A 48 -5.04 -14.50 8.27
C ALA A 48 -3.71 -13.74 8.10
N THR A 49 -3.41 -13.24 6.89
CA THR A 49 -2.17 -12.51 6.63
C THR A 49 -2.20 -11.14 7.31
N PRO A 50 -1.18 -10.77 8.10
CA PRO A 50 -1.11 -9.44 8.71
C PRO A 50 -1.18 -8.32 7.68
N GLN A 51 -1.93 -7.26 7.98
CA GLN A 51 -2.18 -6.16 7.03
C GLN A 51 -0.90 -5.52 6.49
N VAL A 52 0.14 -5.41 7.32
CA VAL A 52 1.46 -4.87 6.96
C VAL A 52 2.14 -5.76 5.91
N GLU A 53 2.01 -7.08 6.02
CA GLU A 53 2.52 -8.03 5.03
C GLU A 53 1.71 -7.97 3.74
N VAL A 54 0.39 -7.77 3.83
CA VAL A 54 -0.46 -7.54 2.66
C VAL A 54 0.07 -6.33 1.87
N TYR A 55 0.37 -5.20 2.53
CA TYR A 55 0.93 -4.03 1.86
C TYR A 55 2.26 -4.33 1.16
N LEU A 56 3.14 -5.10 1.81
CA LEU A 56 4.40 -5.51 1.19
C LEU A 56 4.15 -6.35 -0.07
N ARG A 57 3.24 -7.32 -0.02
CA ARG A 57 2.92 -8.16 -1.20
C ARG A 57 2.29 -7.35 -2.33
N MET A 58 1.44 -6.38 -2.00
CA MET A 58 0.88 -5.45 -2.98
C MET A 58 1.99 -4.63 -3.66
N TYR A 59 2.90 -4.05 -2.88
CA TYR A 59 4.04 -3.30 -3.40
C TYR A 59 4.96 -4.16 -4.28
N GLN A 60 5.26 -5.39 -3.87
CA GLN A 60 6.08 -6.33 -4.63
C GLN A 60 5.42 -6.72 -5.96
N LEU A 61 4.11 -6.98 -5.96
CA LEU A 61 3.38 -7.30 -7.19
C LEU A 61 3.39 -6.13 -8.17
N GLU A 62 3.10 -4.91 -7.70
CA GLU A 62 3.08 -3.72 -8.57
C GLU A 62 4.46 -3.29 -9.07
N SER A 63 5.53 -3.63 -8.34
CA SER A 63 6.92 -3.34 -8.73
C SER A 63 7.56 -4.47 -9.56
N GLY A 64 6.83 -5.56 -9.84
CA GLY A 64 7.35 -6.72 -10.56
C GLY A 64 8.41 -7.52 -9.77
N LYS A 65 8.44 -7.35 -8.44
CA LYS A 65 9.40 -7.98 -7.52
C LYS A 65 8.75 -9.01 -6.60
N LEU A 66 7.55 -9.52 -6.95
CA LEU A 66 6.89 -10.57 -6.19
C LEU A 66 7.77 -11.84 -6.24
N PRO A 67 8.15 -12.41 -5.08
CA PRO A 67 8.97 -13.61 -5.06
C PRO A 67 8.18 -14.81 -5.60
N GLN A 68 8.86 -15.92 -5.83
CA GLN A 68 8.23 -17.13 -6.36
C GLN A 68 7.24 -17.78 -5.37
N SER A 69 7.50 -17.64 -4.06
CA SER A 69 6.61 -18.15 -3.01
C SER A 69 6.52 -17.19 -1.81
N PRO A 70 5.45 -17.26 -1.01
CA PRO A 70 5.31 -16.45 0.22
C PRO A 70 6.35 -16.79 1.28
N SER A 71 6.81 -18.04 1.31
CA SER A 71 7.83 -18.56 2.24
C SER A 71 9.26 -18.12 1.91
N PHE A 72 9.46 -17.45 0.78
CA PHE A 72 10.79 -16.98 0.41
C PHE A 72 11.30 -15.95 1.42
N PRO A 73 12.57 -16.02 1.86
CA PRO A 73 13.13 -15.10 2.83
C PRO A 73 12.98 -13.64 2.41
N LEU A 74 12.70 -12.78 3.39
CA LEU A 74 12.62 -11.34 3.15
C LEU A 74 14.01 -10.79 2.86
N LYS A 75 14.11 -9.96 1.81
CA LYS A 75 15.29 -9.15 1.54
C LYS A 75 15.34 -7.97 2.53
N PRO A 76 16.52 -7.41 2.83
CA PRO A 76 16.65 -6.25 3.73
C PRO A 76 15.77 -5.06 3.34
N GLU A 77 15.63 -4.80 2.03
CA GLU A 77 14.74 -3.77 1.48
C GLU A 77 13.25 -3.95 1.87
N ASN A 78 12.81 -5.20 2.04
CA ASN A 78 11.44 -5.50 2.46
C ASN A 78 11.24 -5.25 3.96
N GLU A 79 12.29 -5.43 4.77
CA GLU A 79 12.21 -5.17 6.22
C GLU A 79 12.03 -3.68 6.50
N VAL A 80 12.71 -2.82 5.74
CA VAL A 80 12.52 -1.36 5.79
C VAL A 80 11.08 -1.00 5.42
N PHE A 81 10.55 -1.58 4.34
CA PHE A 81 9.14 -1.39 3.97
C PHE A 81 8.20 -1.79 5.11
N LEU A 82 8.39 -2.96 5.72
CA LEU A 82 7.55 -3.44 6.82
C LEU A 82 7.63 -2.54 8.06
N ALA A 83 8.82 -1.99 8.38
CA ALA A 83 8.98 -1.05 9.48
C ALA A 83 8.19 0.24 9.25
N ILE A 84 8.28 0.82 8.04
CA ILE A 84 7.51 2.01 7.66
C ILE A 84 6.00 1.69 7.68
N ALA A 85 5.59 0.57 7.09
CA ALA A 85 4.20 0.13 7.02
C ALA A 85 3.59 -0.07 8.43
N LYS A 86 4.35 -0.62 9.38
CA LYS A 86 3.93 -0.74 10.79
C LYS A 86 3.70 0.62 11.42
N ALA A 87 4.66 1.55 11.29
CA ALA A 87 4.51 2.91 11.80
C ALA A 87 3.30 3.63 11.16
N MET A 88 3.10 3.44 9.86
CA MET A 88 1.99 4.02 9.12
C MET A 88 0.62 3.47 9.55
N GLY A 89 0.54 2.19 9.92
CA GLY A 89 -0.69 1.59 10.45
C GLY A 89 -1.21 2.26 11.73
N GLU A 90 -0.31 2.75 12.58
CA GLU A 90 -0.67 3.53 13.77
C GLU A 90 -1.10 4.98 13.44
N MET A 91 -0.65 5.50 12.29
CA MET A 91 -0.82 6.91 11.91
C MET A 91 -1.99 7.15 10.95
N VAL A 92 -2.36 6.16 10.14
CA VAL A 92 -3.37 6.28 9.08
C VAL A 92 -4.34 5.10 9.19
N LYS A 93 -5.58 5.41 9.56
CA LYS A 93 -6.62 4.40 9.85
C LYS A 93 -7.19 3.74 8.59
N ASP A 94 -7.30 4.49 7.50
CA ASP A 94 -7.83 3.95 6.25
C ASP A 94 -6.76 3.08 5.57
N SER A 95 -7.13 1.84 5.24
CA SER A 95 -6.16 0.85 4.74
C SER A 95 -5.67 1.16 3.33
N VAL A 96 -6.49 1.82 2.51
CA VAL A 96 -6.11 2.25 1.16
C VAL A 96 -5.11 3.40 1.26
N ASP A 97 -5.44 4.44 2.02
CA ASP A 97 -4.55 5.57 2.30
C ASP A 97 -3.22 5.10 2.91
N CYS A 98 -3.27 4.19 3.88
CA CYS A 98 -2.07 3.66 4.55
C CYS A 98 -1.14 2.93 3.55
N SER A 99 -1.71 2.08 2.68
CA SER A 99 -0.97 1.39 1.62
C SER A 99 -0.31 2.38 0.65
N TRP A 100 -1.08 3.35 0.14
CA TRP A 100 -0.59 4.33 -0.82
C TRP A 100 0.49 5.25 -0.23
N ILE A 101 0.28 5.76 1.00
CA ILE A 101 1.27 6.61 1.66
C ILE A 101 2.55 5.83 1.95
N THR A 102 2.45 4.61 2.47
CA THR A 102 3.61 3.75 2.71
C THR A 102 4.40 3.53 1.41
N ARG A 103 3.71 3.21 0.32
CA ARG A 103 4.30 3.04 -1.01
C ARG A 103 5.03 4.31 -1.46
N CYS A 104 4.40 5.47 -1.38
CA CYS A 104 5.02 6.72 -1.81
C CYS A 104 6.25 7.08 -0.96
N LEU A 105 6.22 6.83 0.34
CA LEU A 105 7.36 7.10 1.23
C LEU A 105 8.57 6.20 0.94
N VAL A 106 8.35 4.94 0.57
CA VAL A 106 9.43 4.01 0.25
C VAL A 106 10.06 4.30 -1.13
N ASN A 107 9.33 4.96 -2.03
CA ASN A 107 9.80 5.29 -3.38
C ASN A 107 10.44 6.69 -3.51
N GLN A 108 10.65 7.41 -2.41
CA GLN A 108 11.43 8.66 -2.41
C GLN A 108 12.93 8.38 -2.48
#